data_AF-A0A443RY78-F1
#
_entry.id   AF-A0A443RY78-F1
#
_cell.length_a   1.000
_cell.length_b   1.000
_cell.length_c   1.000
_cell.angle_alpha   90.00
_cell.angle_beta   90.00
_cell.angle_gamma   90.00
#
_symmetry.space_group_name_H-M   'P 1'
#
loop_
_entity.id
_entity.type
_entity.pdbx_description
1 polymer ?
#
loop_
_entity_poly.entity_id
_entity_poly.type
_entity_poly.pdbx_seq_one_letter_code
_entity_poly.pdbx_strand_id
1 'polypeptide(L)'
;MLLETQFYRQNEAILQPLIDYFEDTWIGRPTANGIRRAPRYPITNWNCYTSVIDELPKTNNSVEGWHRAFSSLISCQHPSIWKFISGIKKDQSLNEFKLEQYVAGTPVKQNYERQLQAVRFQSIVNKYGERDTIDYLRGIAHNITYPTD
;
A
#
# COMPACT_ATOMS: atom_id res chain seq x y z
N MET A 1 -6.51 -0.93 27.66
CA MET A 1 -6.75 -1.59 26.35
C MET A 1 -8.26 -1.83 26.17
N LEU A 2 -8.82 -1.95 24.95
CA LEU A 2 -10.28 -2.01 24.70
C LEU A 2 -11.01 -3.08 25.53
N LEU A 3 -10.43 -4.27 25.65
CA LEU A 3 -10.98 -5.42 26.39
C LEU A 3 -11.01 -5.19 27.91
N GLU A 4 -10.24 -4.23 28.41
CA GLU A 4 -10.17 -3.89 29.85
C GLU A 4 -11.20 -2.82 30.24
N THR A 5 -11.87 -2.21 29.26
CA THR A 5 -12.85 -1.16 29.53
C THR A 5 -14.07 -1.73 30.24
N GLN A 6 -14.68 -0.93 31.11
CA GLN A 6 -15.91 -1.31 31.81
C GLN A 6 -17.04 -1.64 30.83
N PHE A 7 -17.13 -0.90 29.72
CA PHE A 7 -18.10 -1.13 28.66
C PHE A 7 -17.97 -2.54 28.06
N TYR A 8 -16.74 -2.97 27.75
CA TYR A 8 -16.50 -4.31 27.22
C TYR A 8 -16.90 -5.39 28.23
N ARG A 9 -16.42 -5.29 29.48
CA ARG A 9 -16.71 -6.28 30.53
C ARG A 9 -18.21 -6.43 30.81
N GLN A 10 -18.96 -5.34 30.76
CA GLN A 10 -20.41 -5.37 30.97
C GLN A 10 -21.19 -6.00 29.79
N ASN A 11 -20.61 -5.98 28.58
CA ASN A 11 -21.26 -6.44 27.35
C ASN A 11 -20.50 -7.61 26.69
N GLU A 12 -19.68 -8.33 27.46
CA GLU A 12 -18.75 -9.34 26.95
C GLU A 12 -19.47 -10.41 26.12
N ALA A 13 -20.59 -10.93 26.60
CA ALA A 13 -21.36 -11.96 25.89
C ALA A 13 -21.83 -11.51 24.48
N ILE A 14 -22.02 -10.20 24.28
CA ILE A 14 -22.49 -9.63 23.01
C ILE A 14 -21.28 -9.26 22.12
N LEU A 15 -20.19 -8.81 22.71
CA LEU A 15 -19.01 -8.31 21.99
C LEU A 15 -17.97 -9.40 21.69
N GLN A 16 -17.92 -10.48 22.46
CA GLN A 16 -16.97 -11.56 22.26
C GLN A 16 -17.05 -12.18 20.85
N PRO A 17 -18.24 -12.44 20.27
CA PRO A 17 -18.34 -12.92 18.89
C PRO A 17 -17.69 -11.99 17.86
N LEU A 18 -17.71 -10.68 18.10
CA LEU A 18 -17.04 -9.70 17.24
C LEU A 18 -15.52 -9.80 17.37
N ILE A 19 -15.00 -9.94 18.59
CA ILE A 19 -13.56 -10.14 18.82
C ILE A 19 -13.08 -11.43 18.18
N ASP A 20 -13.80 -12.53 18.42
CA ASP A 20 -13.54 -13.84 17.82
C ASP A 20 -13.46 -13.76 16.29
N TYR A 21 -14.37 -13.02 15.66
CA TYR A 21 -14.33 -12.78 14.22
C TYR A 21 -13.03 -12.11 13.77
N PHE A 22 -12.58 -11.04 14.44
CA PHE A 22 -11.32 -10.37 14.08
C PHE A 22 -10.10 -11.25 14.32
N GLU A 23 -10.09 -11.99 15.43
CA GLU A 23 -9.00 -12.92 15.73
C GLU A 23 -8.95 -14.07 14.71
N ASP A 24 -10.07 -14.69 14.36
CA ASP A 24 -10.08 -15.79 13.38
C ASP A 24 -9.77 -15.30 11.96
N THR A 25 -10.22 -14.10 11.63
CA THR A 25 -10.15 -13.60 10.25
C THR A 25 -8.81 -12.94 9.95
N TRP A 26 -8.26 -12.14 10.86
CA TRP A 26 -7.14 -11.21 10.55
C TRP A 26 -5.90 -11.34 11.44
N ILE A 27 -6.05 -11.70 12.72
CA ILE A 27 -4.94 -11.60 13.71
C ILE A 27 -4.38 -12.98 14.11
N GLY A 28 -5.25 -13.96 14.30
CA GLY A 28 -4.97 -15.29 14.83
C GLY A 28 -5.23 -15.41 16.33
N ARG A 29 -6.01 -16.41 16.77
CA ARG A 29 -6.27 -16.65 18.21
C ARG A 29 -4.99 -17.08 18.95
N PRO A 30 -4.76 -16.60 20.19
CA PRO A 30 -3.67 -17.09 21.03
C PRO A 30 -3.90 -18.56 21.39
N THR A 31 -2.83 -19.35 21.35
CA THR A 31 -2.81 -20.73 21.88
C THR A 31 -2.23 -20.76 23.29
N ALA A 32 -2.44 -21.86 24.01
CA ALA A 32 -1.91 -22.05 25.37
C ALA A 32 -0.38 -21.87 25.47
N ASN A 33 0.35 -22.08 24.37
CA ASN A 33 1.81 -21.96 24.30
C ASN A 33 2.27 -20.52 23.95
N GLY A 34 1.36 -19.55 23.92
CA GLY A 34 1.66 -18.15 23.54
C GLY A 34 1.82 -17.91 22.04
N ILE A 35 1.73 -18.95 21.21
CA ILE A 35 1.76 -18.84 19.74
C ILE A 35 0.36 -18.48 19.23
N ARG A 36 0.23 -17.60 18.24
CA ARG A 36 -1.05 -17.34 17.58
C ARG A 36 -1.29 -18.34 16.45
N ARG A 37 -2.53 -18.84 16.31
CA ARG A 37 -2.95 -19.64 15.15
C ARG A 37 -2.88 -18.79 13.88
N ALA A 38 -2.69 -19.43 12.72
CA ALA A 38 -2.79 -18.71 11.45
C ALA A 38 -4.22 -18.18 11.26
N PRO A 39 -4.41 -16.87 11.02
CA PRO A 39 -5.71 -16.32 10.67
C PRO A 39 -6.12 -16.74 9.25
N ARG A 40 -7.40 -16.60 8.93
CA ARG A 40 -7.92 -16.83 7.57
C ARG A 40 -7.20 -15.99 6.51
N TYR A 41 -6.87 -14.75 6.86
CA TYR A 41 -6.07 -13.84 6.03
C TYR A 41 -4.78 -13.46 6.78
N PRO A 42 -3.64 -14.04 6.38
CA PRO A 42 -2.34 -13.79 7.00
C PRO A 42 -1.99 -12.30 7.08
N ILE A 43 -1.35 -11.90 8.19
CA ILE A 43 -0.91 -10.51 8.43
C ILE A 43 -0.02 -9.99 7.31
N THR A 44 0.84 -10.85 6.76
CA THR A 44 1.74 -10.54 5.65
C THR A 44 1.03 -10.06 4.39
N ASN A 45 -0.26 -10.38 4.23
CA ASN A 45 -1.01 -10.03 3.01
C ASN A 45 -1.62 -8.62 3.07
N TRP A 46 -1.90 -8.11 4.27
CA TRP A 46 -2.56 -6.82 4.47
C TRP A 46 -1.69 -5.79 5.17
N ASN A 47 -0.60 -6.21 5.80
CA ASN A 47 0.34 -5.31 6.45
C ASN A 47 1.29 -4.69 5.42
N CYS A 48 1.31 -3.35 5.34
CA CYS A 48 2.16 -2.60 4.41
C CYS A 48 3.50 -2.15 5.02
N TYR A 49 3.86 -2.59 6.23
CA TYR A 49 5.07 -2.17 6.93
C TYR A 49 6.32 -2.33 6.07
N THR A 50 6.55 -3.55 5.57
CA THR A 50 7.72 -3.86 4.72
C THR A 50 7.71 -3.02 3.46
N SER A 51 6.57 -2.88 2.80
CA SER A 51 6.44 -2.04 1.59
C SER A 51 6.82 -0.58 1.84
N VAL A 52 6.57 -0.04 3.03
CA VAL A 52 6.96 1.33 3.38
C VAL A 52 8.45 1.43 3.67
N ILE A 53 9.02 0.45 4.37
CA ILE A 53 10.46 0.38 4.64
C ILE A 53 11.25 0.29 3.33
N ASP A 54 10.78 -0.55 2.41
CA ASP A 54 11.38 -0.80 1.10
C ASP A 54 11.07 0.29 0.06
N GLU A 55 10.43 1.40 0.48
CA GLU A 55 10.07 2.55 -0.37
C GLU A 55 9.21 2.18 -1.59
N LEU A 56 8.41 1.13 -1.47
CA LEU A 56 7.53 0.67 -2.54
C LEU A 56 6.35 1.63 -2.75
N PRO A 57 5.86 1.77 -4.00
CA PRO A 57 4.68 2.58 -4.28
C PRO A 57 3.45 2.08 -3.49
N LYS A 58 2.75 3.01 -2.82
CA LYS A 58 1.51 2.70 -2.08
C LYS A 58 0.36 2.25 -2.99
N THR A 59 0.33 2.72 -4.23
CA THR A 59 -0.73 2.45 -5.19
C THR A 59 -0.13 2.00 -6.52
N ASN A 60 -0.95 1.33 -7.32
CA ASN A 60 -0.66 0.93 -8.70
C ASN A 60 -0.75 2.11 -9.70
N ASN A 61 -0.79 3.38 -9.26
CA ASN A 61 -0.97 4.55 -10.12
C ASN A 61 0.01 4.60 -11.30
N SER A 62 1.27 4.21 -11.08
CA SER A 62 2.28 4.15 -12.14
C SER A 62 1.93 3.11 -13.20
N VAL A 63 1.44 1.95 -12.77
CA VAL A 63 0.99 0.85 -13.65
C VAL A 63 -0.26 1.27 -14.41
N GLU A 64 -1.24 1.88 -13.75
CA GLU A 64 -2.43 2.41 -14.41
C GLU A 64 -2.08 3.51 -15.41
N GLY A 65 -1.15 4.41 -15.05
CA GLY A 65 -0.64 5.46 -15.93
C GLY A 65 0.00 4.88 -17.19
N TRP A 66 0.85 3.85 -17.03
CA TRP A 66 1.43 3.14 -18.16
C TRP A 66 0.36 2.45 -19.01
N HIS A 67 -0.57 1.71 -18.41
CA HIS A 67 -1.67 1.06 -19.15
C HIS A 67 -2.52 2.07 -19.93
N ARG A 68 -2.86 3.22 -19.35
CA ARG A 68 -3.59 4.30 -20.03
C ARG A 68 -2.79 4.86 -21.21
N ALA A 69 -1.52 5.17 -21.01
CA ALA A 69 -0.65 5.67 -22.07
C ALA A 69 -0.47 4.65 -23.21
N PHE A 70 -0.24 3.39 -22.87
CA PHE A 70 -0.08 2.31 -23.85
C PHE A 70 -1.38 2.04 -24.62
N SER A 71 -2.53 2.06 -23.94
CA SER A 71 -3.84 1.93 -24.60
C SER A 71 -4.09 3.08 -25.58
N SER A 72 -3.72 4.31 -25.20
CA SER A 72 -3.75 5.48 -26.08
C SER A 72 -2.78 5.34 -27.26
N LEU A 73 -1.59 4.78 -27.04
CA LEU A 73 -0.57 4.55 -28.08
C LEU A 73 -1.07 3.57 -29.16
N ILE A 74 -1.74 2.50 -28.76
CA ILE A 74 -2.36 1.53 -29.68
C ILE A 74 -3.61 2.13 -30.34
N SER A 75 -4.35 2.96 -29.60
CA SER A 75 -5.60 3.60 -30.04
C SER A 75 -6.58 2.60 -30.64
N CYS A 76 -6.78 1.46 -29.96
CA CYS A 76 -7.67 0.38 -30.40
C CYS A 76 -8.09 -0.48 -29.21
N GLN A 77 -9.38 -0.81 -29.12
CA GLN A 77 -9.93 -1.63 -28.04
C GLN A 77 -9.61 -3.13 -28.21
N HIS A 78 -9.56 -3.62 -29.45
CA HIS A 78 -9.28 -5.02 -29.79
C HIS A 78 -8.19 -5.09 -30.89
N PRO A 79 -6.93 -4.79 -30.56
CA PRO A 79 -5.85 -4.82 -31.54
C PRO A 79 -5.59 -6.26 -32.01
N SER A 80 -5.30 -6.42 -33.30
CA SER A 80 -4.69 -7.67 -33.79
C SER A 80 -3.31 -7.85 -33.16
N ILE A 81 -2.83 -9.10 -33.11
CA ILE A 81 -1.50 -9.40 -32.56
C ILE A 81 -0.39 -8.55 -33.21
N TRP A 82 -0.49 -8.29 -34.52
CA TRP A 82 0.46 -7.46 -35.26
C TRP A 82 0.42 -5.98 -34.85
N LYS A 83 -0.78 -5.44 -34.63
CA LYS A 83 -0.95 -4.06 -34.14
C LYS A 83 -0.44 -3.93 -32.70
N PHE A 84 -0.68 -4.94 -31.88
CA PHE A 84 -0.17 -5.01 -30.52
C PHE A 84 1.36 -5.04 -30.48
N ILE A 85 2.00 -5.93 -31.26
CA ILE A 85 3.47 -6.00 -31.38
C ILE A 85 4.05 -4.66 -31.85
N SER A 86 3.42 -4.02 -32.85
CA SER A 86 3.82 -2.68 -33.31
C SER A 86 3.71 -1.63 -32.20
N GLY A 87 2.66 -1.71 -31.37
CA GLY A 87 2.48 -0.88 -30.18
C GLY A 87 3.61 -1.06 -29.16
N ILE A 88 3.98 -2.30 -28.85
CA ILE A 88 5.12 -2.61 -27.96
C ILE A 88 6.41 -2.00 -28.49
N LYS A 89 6.73 -2.19 -29.78
CA LYS A 89 7.92 -1.61 -30.38
C LYS A 89 7.97 -0.09 -30.24
N LYS A 90 6.82 0.57 -30.43
CA LYS A 90 6.71 2.02 -30.30
C LYS A 90 6.86 2.49 -28.84
N ASP A 91 6.27 1.76 -27.89
CA ASP A 91 6.44 2.06 -26.45
C ASP A 91 7.91 1.92 -26.02
N GLN A 92 8.59 0.87 -26.52
CA GLN A 92 10.01 0.68 -26.30
C GLN A 92 10.84 1.86 -26.84
N SER A 93 10.63 2.28 -28.09
CA SER A 93 11.35 3.44 -28.66
C SER A 93 11.10 4.73 -27.87
N LEU A 94 9.88 4.94 -27.35
CA LEU A 94 9.59 6.09 -26.49
C LEU A 94 10.31 6.01 -25.14
N ASN A 95 10.48 4.83 -24.57
CA ASN A 95 11.24 4.65 -23.33
C ASN A 95 12.75 4.82 -23.53
N GLU A 96 13.31 4.31 -24.63
CA GLU A 96 14.70 4.55 -25.01
C GLU A 96 14.95 6.06 -25.17
N PHE A 97 14.05 6.77 -25.84
CA PHE A 97 14.15 8.23 -25.96
C PHE A 97 14.11 8.96 -24.60
N LYS A 98 13.25 8.54 -23.67
CA LYS A 98 13.23 9.09 -22.30
C LYS A 98 14.53 8.81 -21.54
N LEU A 99 15.13 7.63 -21.75
CA LEU A 99 16.42 7.27 -21.15
C LEU A 99 17.53 8.17 -21.67
N GLU A 100 17.59 8.41 -22.98
CA GLU A 100 18.56 9.35 -23.58
C GLU A 100 18.35 10.78 -23.08
N GLN A 101 17.12 11.24 -22.91
CA GLN A 101 16.84 12.54 -22.27
C GLN A 101 17.37 12.60 -20.83
N TYR A 102 17.21 11.52 -20.06
CA TYR A 102 17.74 11.42 -18.71
C TYR A 102 19.28 11.47 -18.72
N VAL A 103 19.94 10.73 -19.62
CA VAL A 103 21.39 10.76 -19.79
C VAL A 103 21.88 12.16 -20.19
N ALA A 104 21.13 12.87 -21.03
CA ALA A 104 21.40 14.25 -21.41
C ALA A 104 21.15 15.27 -20.26
N GLY A 105 20.73 14.82 -19.08
CA GLY A 105 20.50 15.69 -17.91
C GLY A 105 19.18 16.46 -17.95
N THR A 106 18.21 16.01 -18.75
CA THR A 106 16.89 16.67 -18.80
C THR A 106 16.19 16.51 -17.46
N PRO A 107 15.73 17.61 -16.82
CA PRO A 107 15.11 17.53 -15.50
C PRO A 107 13.77 16.79 -15.57
N VAL A 108 13.59 15.78 -14.72
CA VAL A 108 12.32 15.08 -14.58
C VAL A 108 11.41 15.89 -13.66
N LYS A 109 10.14 16.09 -14.08
CA LYS A 109 9.14 16.73 -13.24
C LYS A 109 8.82 15.83 -12.03
N GLN A 110 9.26 16.23 -10.85
CA GLN A 110 8.97 15.52 -9.61
C GLN A 110 7.71 16.09 -8.96
N ASN A 111 6.88 15.20 -8.39
CA ASN A 111 5.79 15.63 -7.51
C ASN A 111 6.33 15.69 -6.08
N TYR A 112 6.82 16.88 -5.71
CA TYR A 112 7.44 17.13 -4.40
C TYR A 112 6.54 16.74 -3.23
N GLU A 113 5.24 17.02 -3.32
CA GLU A 113 4.28 16.69 -2.25
C GLU A 113 4.20 15.18 -2.00
N ARG A 114 4.14 14.37 -3.06
CA ARG A 114 4.12 12.90 -2.93
C ARG A 114 5.41 12.36 -2.32
N GLN A 115 6.56 12.92 -2.69
CA GLN A 115 7.84 12.53 -2.11
C GLN A 115 7.89 12.88 -0.63
N LEU A 116 7.49 14.11 -0.27
CA LEU A 116 7.45 14.55 1.12
C LEU A 116 6.51 13.68 1.96
N GLN A 117 5.35 13.30 1.42
CA GLN A 117 4.44 12.36 2.09
C GLN A 117 5.07 10.98 2.29
N ALA A 118 5.79 10.45 1.29
CA ALA A 118 6.49 9.17 1.42
C ALA A 118 7.56 9.22 2.53
N VAL A 119 8.39 10.26 2.54
CA VAL A 119 9.42 10.49 3.57
C VAL A 119 8.81 10.61 4.96
N ARG A 120 7.75 11.41 5.11
CA ARG A 120 7.05 11.55 6.40
C ARG A 120 6.49 10.22 6.87
N PHE A 121 5.89 9.43 5.99
CA PHE A 121 5.32 8.14 6.33
C PHE A 121 6.40 7.14 6.77
N GLN A 122 7.48 7.03 6.00
CA GLN A 122 8.63 6.18 6.32
C GLN A 122 9.28 6.57 7.66
N SER A 123 9.41 7.87 7.95
CA SER A 123 9.98 8.36 9.21
C SER A 123 9.21 7.92 10.47
N ILE A 124 7.90 7.68 10.34
CA ILE A 124 7.06 7.21 11.43
C ILE A 124 7.16 5.70 11.55
N VAL A 125 7.08 4.99 10.42
CA VAL A 125 7.18 3.53 10.37
C VAL A 125 8.53 3.04 10.92
N ASN A 126 9.63 3.73 10.59
CA ASN A 126 10.97 3.43 11.12
C ASN A 126 11.08 3.53 12.65
N LYS A 127 10.17 4.23 13.32
CA LYS A 127 10.13 4.38 14.78
C LYS A 127 9.14 3.43 15.46
N TYR A 128 8.68 2.41 14.73
CA TYR A 128 7.82 1.37 15.28
C TYR A 128 8.53 0.63 16.41
N GLY A 129 7.88 0.51 17.57
CA GLY A 129 8.44 -0.13 18.76
C GLY A 129 9.26 0.80 19.68
N GLU A 130 9.69 1.97 19.21
CA GLU A 130 10.38 2.98 20.03
C GLU A 130 9.42 3.97 20.68
N ARG A 131 8.27 4.20 20.04
CA ARG A 131 7.23 5.14 20.49
C ARG A 131 6.12 4.42 21.23
N ASP A 132 5.38 5.18 22.03
CA ASP A 132 4.08 4.73 22.51
C ASP A 132 3.19 4.31 21.33
N THR A 133 2.44 3.23 21.53
CA THR A 133 1.65 2.61 20.44
C THR A 133 0.56 3.56 19.94
N ILE A 134 -0.06 4.34 20.83
CA ILE A 134 -1.12 5.29 20.46
C ILE A 134 -0.52 6.45 19.65
N ASP A 135 0.63 6.97 20.07
CA ASP A 135 1.31 8.04 19.34
C ASP A 135 1.83 7.58 17.97
N TYR A 136 2.30 6.33 17.87
CA TYR A 136 2.62 5.71 16.58
C TYR A 136 1.39 5.67 15.66
N LEU A 137 0.25 5.13 16.14
CA LEU A 137 -0.97 5.02 15.35
C LEU A 137 -1.53 6.39 14.94
N ARG A 138 -1.45 7.40 15.82
CA ARG A 138 -1.80 8.79 15.48
C ARG A 138 -0.91 9.34 14.37
N GLY A 139 0.40 9.08 14.46
CA GLY A 139 1.35 9.45 13.42
C GLY A 139 1.00 8.83 12.06
N ILE A 140 0.65 7.54 12.04
CA ILE A 140 0.17 6.85 10.84
C ILE A 140 -1.10 7.52 10.30
N ALA A 141 -2.09 7.76 11.16
CA ALA A 141 -3.36 8.38 10.75
C ALA A 141 -3.19 9.76 10.10
N HIS A 142 -2.26 10.60 10.58
CA HIS A 142 -1.96 11.90 9.99
C HIS A 142 -1.35 11.83 8.58
N ASN A 143 -0.90 10.67 8.13
CA ASN A 143 -0.28 10.46 6.81
C ASN A 143 -1.13 9.61 5.86
N ILE A 144 -2.30 9.15 6.32
CA ILE A 144 -3.29 8.50 5.46
C ILE A 144 -4.25 9.59 4.96
N THR A 145 -4.09 9.96 3.69
CA THR A 145 -5.04 10.85 2.99
C THR A 145 -5.97 10.01 2.14
N TYR A 146 -7.27 10.09 2.40
CA TYR A 146 -8.28 9.54 1.51
C TYR A 146 -8.54 10.54 0.37
N PRO A 147 -8.74 10.08 -0.87
CA PRO A 147 -9.33 10.94 -1.89
C PRO A 147 -10.68 11.41 -1.36
N THR A 148 -10.85 12.71 -1.15
CA THR A 148 -12.18 13.29 -1.07
C THR A 148 -12.71 13.36 -2.49
N ASP A 149 -13.83 12.69 -2.75
CA ASP A 149 -14.56 12.77 -4.02
C ASP A 149 -14.84 14.22 -4.44
#